data_AF-A0A087RSA7-F1
#
_entry.id   AF-A0A087RSA7-F1
#
_cell.length_a   1.000
_cell.length_b   1.000
_cell.length_c   1.000
_cell.angle_alpha   90.00
_cell.angle_beta   90.00
_cell.angle_gamma   90.00
#
_symmetry.space_group_name_H-M   'P 1'
#
loop_
_entity.id
_entity.type
_entity.pdbx_description
1 polymer ?
#
loop_
_entity_poly.entity_id
_entity_poly.type
_entity_poly.pdbx_seq_one_letter_code
_entity_poly.pdbx_strand_id
1 'polypeptide(L)'
;MRSLQIGLLGKANVGKSTFFSAATETPVASGNFPFTTIEPNVGVAYVKADCACKHFKIEHQNDLCAKGTRFIPVKLIDIAGLVPGAHEGKGLGNQFLDDARQAEVLIHVVDIAGTTDIQGQPVPPGTHNPLEDVEFVQDEFDLWFADILKREWDKITREIHQKRAKLTDGIAKRFTGLGIKDFQVQDVLQKLGFISRDPKEWTEDDIVEFARELRKNTKPMIIAANKADLCPDLEIIKKINDSVIPCSAETELLLRKASTAGIVNYSSGDEGFTVTDGKEIAPPQQKALDLVKSVFEKIPSTGVQKILNTAVFDSLNFIVVYPVEDETKLTNKDGVVLPDTKLLPQDSTAKDLAELIHADIAKGFLHAIDCKTKQRISGEQKLKNGDVIKIVSTLSRG
;
A
#
# COMPACT_ATOMS: atom_id res chain seq x y z
N MET A 1 -16.33 -4.39 -4.10
CA MET A 1 -14.89 -4.23 -4.39
C MET A 1 -14.13 -4.43 -3.08
N ARG A 2 -12.97 -5.11 -3.11
CA ARG A 2 -12.16 -5.39 -1.92
C ARG A 2 -11.50 -4.09 -1.41
N SER A 3 -11.36 -3.94 -0.10
CA SER A 3 -10.59 -2.85 0.51
C SER A 3 -9.11 -3.00 0.17
N LEU A 4 -8.45 -1.91 -0.25
CA LEU A 4 -7.01 -1.89 -0.53
C LEU A 4 -6.19 -2.42 0.66
N GLN A 5 -5.28 -3.34 0.38
CA GLN A 5 -4.39 -4.04 1.30
C GLN A 5 -2.94 -3.81 0.90
N ILE A 6 -2.17 -3.30 1.85
CA ILE A 6 -0.72 -3.13 1.75
C ILE A 6 -0.08 -4.27 2.53
N GLY A 7 0.83 -5.00 1.89
CA GLY A 7 1.57 -6.10 2.53
C GLY A 7 2.92 -5.61 3.02
N LEU A 8 3.24 -5.83 4.30
CA LEU A 8 4.53 -5.52 4.88
C LEU A 8 5.38 -6.79 4.95
N LEU A 9 6.57 -6.76 4.36
CA LEU A 9 7.47 -7.90 4.29
C LEU A 9 8.91 -7.51 4.66
N GLY A 10 9.72 -8.50 5.02
CA GLY A 10 11.12 -8.31 5.40
C GLY A 10 11.58 -9.45 6.30
N LYS A 11 12.91 -9.63 6.42
CA LYS A 11 13.50 -10.64 7.31
C LYS A 11 13.25 -10.31 8.79
N ALA A 12 13.59 -11.23 9.69
CA ALA A 12 13.52 -10.97 11.13
C ALA A 12 14.42 -9.78 11.53
N ASN A 13 14.02 -9.03 12.56
CA ASN A 13 14.83 -7.97 13.21
C ASN A 13 15.22 -6.74 12.34
N VAL A 14 14.66 -6.59 11.14
CA VAL A 14 14.81 -5.36 10.32
C VAL A 14 13.93 -4.19 10.78
N GLY A 15 13.08 -4.42 11.79
CA GLY A 15 12.12 -3.43 12.30
C GLY A 15 10.74 -3.48 11.62
N LYS A 16 10.38 -4.61 11.01
CA LYS A 16 9.06 -4.86 10.40
C LYS A 16 7.90 -4.64 11.40
N SER A 17 7.93 -5.30 12.56
CA SER A 17 6.87 -5.14 13.58
C SER A 17 6.83 -3.73 14.17
N THR A 18 7.98 -3.05 14.26
CA THR A 18 8.06 -1.63 14.66
C THR A 18 7.39 -0.75 13.61
N PHE A 19 7.68 -0.97 12.33
CA PHE A 19 7.03 -0.24 11.22
C PHE A 19 5.52 -0.46 11.22
N PHE A 20 5.08 -1.71 11.38
CA PHE A 20 3.66 -2.03 11.47
C PHE A 20 2.97 -1.29 12.61
N SER A 21 3.56 -1.32 13.81
CA SER A 21 3.03 -0.59 14.98
C SER A 21 3.01 0.92 14.75
N ALA A 22 4.09 1.47 14.18
CA ALA A 22 4.23 2.88 13.86
C ALA A 22 3.21 3.34 12.81
N ALA A 23 2.81 2.46 11.88
CA ALA A 23 1.86 2.76 10.82
C ALA A 23 0.38 2.61 11.24
N THR A 24 0.07 1.75 12.20
CA THR A 24 -1.31 1.27 12.46
C THR A 24 -2.04 1.91 13.63
N GLU A 25 -1.39 2.75 14.45
CA GLU A 25 -2.09 3.43 15.54
C GLU A 25 -3.16 4.42 15.00
N THR A 26 -4.29 4.53 15.70
CA THR A 26 -5.46 5.33 15.30
C THR A 26 -5.24 6.83 15.58
N PRO A 27 -5.55 7.75 14.64
CA PRO A 27 -5.94 9.10 15.01
C PRO A 27 -7.34 9.03 15.62
N VAL A 28 -7.43 9.22 16.94
CA VAL A 28 -8.66 9.39 17.73
C VAL A 28 -9.44 8.10 18.02
N ALA A 29 -9.42 7.71 19.30
CA ALA A 29 -10.29 6.71 19.88
C ALA A 29 -11.71 7.28 20.08
N SER A 30 -12.61 7.08 19.11
CA SER A 30 -14.07 6.92 19.30
C SER A 30 -14.78 6.91 17.95
N GLY A 31 -14.78 5.77 17.28
CA GLY A 31 -15.61 5.56 16.10
C GLY A 31 -15.81 4.07 15.85
N ASN A 32 -17.05 3.65 15.60
CA ASN A 32 -17.35 2.31 15.10
C ASN A 32 -16.88 2.23 13.65
N PHE A 33 -15.59 2.00 13.44
CA PHE A 33 -15.06 1.69 12.11
C PHE A 33 -15.59 0.32 11.67
N PRO A 34 -15.93 0.12 10.38
CA PRO A 34 -16.57 -1.11 9.87
C PRO A 34 -15.70 -2.38 9.91
N PHE A 35 -14.65 -2.41 10.74
CA PHE A 35 -13.62 -3.44 10.78
C PHE A 35 -13.31 -3.90 12.22
N THR A 36 -14.32 -4.07 13.07
CA THR A 36 -14.15 -4.49 14.49
C THR A 36 -13.80 -5.97 14.69
N THR A 37 -13.23 -6.64 13.69
CA THR A 37 -12.58 -7.94 13.86
C THR A 37 -11.45 -8.04 12.85
N ILE A 38 -10.25 -7.69 13.30
CA ILE A 38 -9.04 -7.72 12.48
C ILE A 38 -8.20 -8.91 12.95
N GLU A 39 -7.79 -9.76 12.01
CA GLU A 39 -6.86 -10.86 12.27
C GLU A 39 -5.58 -10.31 12.93
N PRO A 40 -4.87 -11.08 13.79
CA PRO A 40 -3.77 -10.57 14.60
C PRO A 40 -2.60 -9.96 13.81
N ASN A 41 -2.51 -10.25 12.51
CA ASN A 41 -1.51 -9.73 11.57
C ASN A 41 -2.05 -8.63 10.64
N VAL A 42 -3.29 -8.15 10.82
CA VAL A 42 -3.86 -7.06 10.01
C VAL A 42 -4.08 -5.84 10.90
N GLY A 43 -3.86 -4.65 10.35
CA GLY A 43 -4.03 -3.36 11.03
C GLY A 43 -4.58 -2.32 10.08
N VAL A 44 -5.01 -1.18 10.62
CA VAL A 44 -5.48 -0.04 9.82
C VAL A 44 -4.42 1.05 9.84
N ALA A 45 -3.82 1.30 8.69
CA ALA A 45 -2.94 2.45 8.48
C ALA A 45 -3.72 3.58 7.78
N TYR A 46 -3.14 4.77 7.71
CA TYR A 46 -3.75 5.91 7.03
C TYR A 46 -2.81 6.48 5.99
N VAL A 47 -3.32 6.66 4.77
CA VAL A 47 -2.65 7.50 3.76
C VAL A 47 -3.18 8.93 3.86
N LYS A 48 -2.29 9.89 3.61
CA LYS A 48 -2.61 11.31 3.70
C LYS A 48 -2.75 11.92 2.31
N ALA A 49 -3.83 12.64 2.07
CA ALA A 49 -4.03 13.46 0.88
C ALA A 49 -4.59 14.83 1.25
N ASP A 50 -4.50 15.80 0.34
CA ASP A 50 -5.18 17.06 0.50
C ASP A 50 -6.70 16.86 0.59
N CYS A 51 -7.32 17.43 1.62
CA CYS A 51 -8.75 17.35 1.79
C CYS A 51 -9.46 18.27 0.78
N ALA A 52 -10.59 17.80 0.25
CA ALA A 52 -11.43 18.61 -0.62
C ALA A 52 -11.93 19.91 0.06
N CYS A 53 -11.93 19.98 1.39
CA CYS A 53 -12.29 21.21 2.11
C CYS A 53 -11.38 22.40 1.77
N LYS A 54 -10.12 22.17 1.41
CA LYS A 54 -9.21 23.23 0.92
C LYS A 54 -9.73 23.87 -0.36
N HIS A 55 -10.29 23.07 -1.27
CA HIS A 55 -10.86 23.57 -2.53
C HIS A 55 -12.11 24.42 -2.28
N PHE A 56 -13.02 23.95 -1.43
CA PHE A 56 -14.26 24.66 -1.11
C PHE A 56 -14.08 25.78 -0.07
N LYS A 57 -12.90 25.87 0.57
CA LYS A 57 -12.59 26.82 1.65
C LYS A 57 -13.60 26.74 2.80
N ILE A 58 -13.93 25.51 3.19
CA ILE A 58 -14.88 25.21 4.27
C ILE A 58 -14.16 24.62 5.48
N GLU A 59 -14.67 24.94 6.67
CA GLU A 59 -14.32 24.26 7.91
C GLU A 59 -15.36 23.19 8.23
N HIS A 60 -14.92 22.04 8.73
CA HIS A 60 -15.81 20.94 9.10
C HIS A 60 -15.20 20.11 10.23
N GLN A 61 -16.06 19.42 10.98
CA GLN A 61 -15.69 18.58 12.12
C GLN A 61 -15.68 17.11 11.74
N ASN A 62 -14.91 16.74 10.72
CA ASN A 62 -14.74 15.32 10.37
C ASN A 62 -13.44 14.82 11.00
N ASP A 63 -13.53 13.77 11.81
CA ASP A 63 -12.40 13.19 12.55
C ASP A 63 -11.27 12.67 11.63
N LEU A 64 -11.59 12.35 10.38
CA LEU A 64 -10.63 11.92 9.36
C LEU A 64 -9.97 13.08 8.63
N CYS A 65 -10.18 14.32 9.06
CA CYS A 65 -9.55 15.50 8.47
C CYS A 65 -8.96 16.40 9.55
N ALA A 66 -7.64 16.61 9.50
CA ALA A 66 -6.96 17.56 10.38
C ALA A 66 -6.26 18.64 9.55
N LYS A 67 -6.57 19.91 9.80
CA LYS A 67 -5.93 21.08 9.16
C LYS A 67 -5.91 21.00 7.62
N GLY A 68 -6.98 20.50 7.02
CA GLY A 68 -7.10 20.34 5.57
C GLY A 68 -6.35 19.14 4.98
N THR A 69 -5.82 18.25 5.81
CA THR A 69 -5.25 16.96 5.40
C THR A 69 -6.23 15.85 5.72
N ARG A 70 -6.59 15.06 4.71
CA ARG A 70 -7.49 13.91 4.81
C ARG A 70 -6.69 12.64 5.11
N PHE A 71 -7.14 11.89 6.10
CA PHE A 71 -6.61 10.58 6.48
C PHE A 71 -7.54 9.52 5.91
N ILE A 72 -7.05 8.74 4.95
CA ILE A 72 -7.84 7.68 4.31
C ILE A 72 -7.37 6.32 4.86
N PRO A 73 -8.27 5.53 5.49
CA PRO A 73 -7.91 4.25 6.06
C PRO A 73 -7.57 3.24 4.97
N VAL A 74 -6.46 2.52 5.15
CA VAL A 74 -6.01 1.40 4.31
C VAL A 74 -5.64 0.22 5.21
N LYS A 75 -5.82 -1.01 4.71
CA LYS A 75 -5.41 -2.18 5.48
C LYS A 75 -3.91 -2.38 5.32
N LEU A 76 -3.21 -2.56 6.42
CA LEU A 76 -1.82 -3.00 6.44
C LEU A 76 -1.79 -4.43 6.97
N ILE A 77 -1.11 -5.32 6.27
CA ILE A 77 -0.97 -6.74 6.63
C ILE A 77 0.49 -6.97 6.97
N ASP A 78 0.78 -7.45 8.18
CA ASP A 78 2.10 -7.91 8.56
C ASP A 78 2.32 -9.32 8.03
N ILE A 79 3.03 -9.44 6.91
CA ILE A 79 3.34 -10.73 6.32
C ILE A 79 4.49 -11.33 7.13
N ALA A 80 4.40 -12.62 7.49
CA ALA A 80 5.45 -13.31 8.23
C ALA A 80 6.84 -13.16 7.58
N GLY A 81 7.92 -13.20 8.35
CA GLY A 81 9.26 -12.98 7.78
C GLY A 81 9.67 -14.08 6.80
N LEU A 82 10.27 -13.69 5.66
CA LEU A 82 10.90 -14.63 4.73
C LEU A 82 12.18 -15.21 5.36
N VAL A 83 12.36 -16.51 5.19
CA VAL A 83 13.59 -17.24 5.54
C VAL A 83 14.14 -17.82 4.24
N PRO A 84 15.47 -17.87 4.03
CA PRO A 84 16.07 -18.50 2.85
C PRO A 84 15.52 -19.90 2.55
N GLY A 85 15.13 -20.14 1.28
CA GLY A 85 14.55 -21.41 0.85
C GLY A 85 13.07 -21.58 1.20
N ALA A 86 12.33 -20.48 1.40
CA ALA A 86 10.88 -20.51 1.63
C ALA A 86 10.11 -21.12 0.44
N HIS A 87 10.56 -20.85 -0.80
CA HIS A 87 9.98 -21.45 -2.02
C HIS A 87 10.17 -22.98 -2.08
N GLU A 88 11.27 -23.52 -1.51
CA GLU A 88 11.55 -24.96 -1.45
C GLU A 88 10.74 -25.72 -0.37
N GLY A 89 9.84 -25.03 0.35
CA GLY A 89 8.98 -25.64 1.37
C GLY A 89 9.63 -25.81 2.75
N LYS A 90 10.78 -25.16 3.02
CA LYS A 90 11.49 -25.21 4.32
C LYS A 90 10.82 -24.39 5.46
N GLY A 91 9.55 -23.98 5.32
CA GLY A 91 8.84 -23.19 6.35
C GLY A 91 7.39 -22.83 6.03
N LEU A 92 6.87 -21.79 6.71
CA LEU A 92 5.49 -21.22 6.67
C LEU A 92 5.00 -20.74 5.28
N GLY A 93 5.64 -21.17 4.19
CA GLY A 93 5.45 -20.69 2.81
C GLY A 93 3.99 -20.51 2.43
N ASN A 94 3.13 -21.53 2.55
CA ASN A 94 1.75 -21.40 2.09
C ASN A 94 0.93 -20.31 2.83
N GLN A 95 1.13 -20.10 4.13
CA GLN A 95 0.44 -19.03 4.88
C GLN A 95 1.02 -17.65 4.58
N PHE A 96 2.35 -17.54 4.51
CA PHE A 96 3.03 -16.32 4.06
C PHE A 96 2.53 -15.86 2.69
N LEU A 97 2.39 -16.81 1.77
CA LEU A 97 1.96 -16.60 0.40
C LEU A 97 0.48 -16.25 0.30
N ASP A 98 -0.36 -16.84 1.16
CA ASP A 98 -1.78 -16.49 1.24
C ASP A 98 -1.99 -15.04 1.71
N ASP A 99 -1.14 -14.52 2.59
CA ASP A 99 -1.18 -13.12 3.04
C ASP A 99 -0.63 -12.17 1.96
N ALA A 100 0.53 -12.50 1.37
CA ALA A 100 1.09 -11.72 0.27
C ALA A 100 0.16 -11.68 -0.96
N ARG A 101 -0.61 -12.75 -1.18
CA ARG A 101 -1.62 -12.83 -2.24
C ARG A 101 -2.69 -11.75 -2.13
N GLN A 102 -3.05 -11.40 -0.90
CA GLN A 102 -4.11 -10.45 -0.60
C GLN A 102 -3.70 -8.99 -0.83
N ALA A 103 -2.41 -8.67 -0.74
CA ALA A 103 -1.91 -7.31 -0.85
C ALA A 103 -1.80 -6.84 -2.30
N GLU A 104 -2.33 -5.67 -2.66
CA GLU A 104 -2.15 -5.07 -3.99
C GLU A 104 -0.76 -4.45 -4.18
N VAL A 105 -0.13 -3.99 -3.09
CA VAL A 105 1.21 -3.41 -3.07
C VAL A 105 2.00 -3.92 -1.87
N LEU A 106 3.31 -4.06 -2.05
CA LEU A 106 4.21 -4.58 -1.03
C LEU A 106 5.17 -3.50 -0.55
N ILE A 107 5.38 -3.44 0.77
CA ILE A 107 6.44 -2.66 1.41
C ILE A 107 7.48 -3.64 1.94
N HIS A 108 8.66 -3.64 1.33
CA HIS A 108 9.81 -4.42 1.77
C HIS A 108 10.64 -3.61 2.76
N VAL A 109 10.54 -3.96 4.05
CA VAL A 109 11.37 -3.39 5.12
C VAL A 109 12.75 -4.01 5.10
N VAL A 110 13.76 -3.19 4.84
CA VAL A 110 15.17 -3.57 4.77
C VAL A 110 15.97 -2.81 5.81
N ASP A 111 16.88 -3.49 6.49
CA ASP A 111 17.82 -2.87 7.42
C ASP A 111 18.97 -2.22 6.64
N ILE A 112 18.81 -0.94 6.30
CA ILE A 112 19.80 -0.22 5.48
C ILE A 112 21.09 0.10 6.25
N ALA A 113 21.07 -0.04 7.58
CA ALA A 113 22.25 0.16 8.41
C ALA A 113 23.15 -1.08 8.45
N GLY A 114 22.74 -2.21 7.85
CA GLY A 114 23.51 -3.45 7.84
C GLY A 114 23.72 -4.01 9.26
N THR A 115 22.76 -3.79 10.16
CA THR A 115 22.83 -4.24 11.57
C THR A 115 22.27 -5.65 11.80
N THR A 116 21.89 -6.34 10.72
CA THR A 116 21.38 -7.71 10.77
C THR A 116 21.97 -8.54 9.63
N ASP A 117 22.41 -9.76 9.91
CA ASP A 117 22.86 -10.71 8.87
C ASP A 117 21.70 -11.28 8.05
N ILE A 118 21.97 -12.16 7.09
CA ILE A 118 20.95 -12.75 6.21
C ILE A 118 19.91 -13.62 6.96
N GLN A 119 20.25 -14.16 8.13
CA GLN A 119 19.32 -14.87 9.03
C GLN A 119 18.54 -13.92 9.95
N GLY A 120 18.84 -12.62 9.92
CA GLY A 120 18.24 -11.61 10.79
C GLY A 120 18.88 -11.55 12.18
N GLN A 121 20.06 -12.14 12.41
CA GLN A 121 20.77 -12.01 13.68
C GLN A 121 21.45 -10.64 13.78
N PRO A 122 21.45 -9.98 14.96
CA PRO A 122 22.09 -8.69 15.13
C PRO A 122 23.61 -8.75 14.90
N VAL A 123 24.13 -7.83 14.09
CA VAL A 123 25.55 -7.61 13.83
C VAL A 123 25.88 -6.11 13.95
N PRO A 124 27.15 -5.73 14.14
CA PRO A 124 27.53 -4.31 14.18
C PRO A 124 27.12 -3.56 12.90
N PRO A 125 26.75 -2.27 12.97
CA PRO A 125 26.38 -1.47 11.81
C PRO A 125 27.43 -1.51 10.69
N GLY A 126 26.99 -1.67 9.45
CA GLY A 126 27.83 -1.75 8.26
C GLY A 126 28.52 -3.11 8.04
N THR A 127 28.22 -4.13 8.86
CA THR A 127 28.80 -5.47 8.70
C THR A 127 28.16 -6.24 7.55
N HIS A 128 26.84 -6.17 7.42
CA HIS A 128 26.07 -6.85 6.37
C HIS A 128 25.76 -5.89 5.22
N ASN A 129 25.72 -6.40 3.99
CA ASN A 129 25.35 -5.63 2.80
C ASN A 129 23.82 -5.65 2.59
N PRO A 130 23.10 -4.53 2.79
CA PRO A 130 21.64 -4.50 2.65
C PRO A 130 21.14 -4.79 1.23
N LEU A 131 21.99 -4.63 0.20
CA LEU A 131 21.61 -4.93 -1.19
C LEU A 131 21.32 -6.42 -1.38
N GLU A 132 22.04 -7.28 -0.65
CA GLU A 132 21.81 -8.72 -0.67
C GLU A 132 20.43 -9.07 -0.11
N ASP A 133 19.97 -8.35 0.92
CA ASP A 133 18.62 -8.55 1.48
C ASP A 133 17.52 -8.14 0.48
N VAL A 134 17.75 -7.04 -0.26
CA VAL A 134 16.83 -6.56 -1.30
C VAL A 134 16.67 -7.61 -2.39
N GLU A 135 17.79 -8.04 -2.98
CA GLU A 135 17.81 -9.00 -4.09
C GLU A 135 17.21 -10.34 -3.66
N PHE A 136 17.62 -10.85 -2.48
CA PHE A 136 17.15 -12.13 -1.95
C PHE A 136 15.62 -12.22 -1.89
N VAL A 137 14.96 -11.23 -1.30
CA VAL A 137 13.51 -11.23 -1.14
C VAL A 137 12.77 -11.09 -2.47
N GLN A 138 13.32 -10.29 -3.39
CA GLN A 138 12.74 -10.12 -4.72
C GLN A 138 12.83 -11.42 -5.53
N ASP A 139 13.98 -12.07 -5.51
CA ASP A 139 14.21 -13.33 -6.22
C ASP A 139 13.33 -14.45 -5.66
N GLU A 140 13.18 -14.57 -4.33
CA GLU A 140 12.25 -15.55 -3.73
C GLU A 140 10.81 -15.33 -4.20
N PHE A 141 10.38 -14.07 -4.33
CA PHE A 141 9.03 -13.74 -4.78
C PHE A 141 8.84 -13.99 -6.29
N ASP A 142 9.89 -13.77 -7.10
CA ASP A 142 9.91 -14.10 -8.53
C ASP A 142 9.84 -15.61 -8.77
N LEU A 143 10.66 -16.37 -8.06
CA LEU A 143 10.68 -17.84 -8.12
C LEU A 143 9.34 -18.42 -7.71
N TRP A 144 8.67 -17.82 -6.72
CA TRP A 144 7.32 -18.25 -6.35
C TRP A 144 6.28 -18.04 -7.46
N PHE A 145 6.29 -16.88 -8.13
CA PHE A 145 5.42 -16.66 -9.30
C PHE A 145 5.72 -17.69 -10.40
N ALA A 146 7.00 -18.01 -10.60
CA ALA A 146 7.42 -19.02 -11.55
C ALA A 146 6.89 -20.40 -11.16
N ASP A 147 6.99 -20.78 -9.89
CA ASP A 147 6.51 -22.07 -9.36
C ASP A 147 5.00 -22.26 -9.53
N ILE A 148 4.20 -21.21 -9.32
CA ILE A 148 2.75 -21.25 -9.60
C ILE A 148 2.52 -21.66 -11.05
N LEU A 149 3.28 -21.09 -11.97
CA LEU A 149 3.14 -21.36 -13.39
C LEU A 149 3.69 -22.74 -13.77
N LYS A 150 4.89 -23.09 -13.28
CA LYS A 150 5.58 -24.37 -13.54
C LYS A 150 4.73 -25.57 -13.11
N ARG A 151 4.12 -25.53 -11.92
CA ARG A 151 3.30 -26.64 -11.37
C ARG A 151 2.16 -27.09 -12.28
N GLU A 152 1.59 -26.17 -13.05
CA GLU A 152 0.48 -26.46 -13.95
C GLU A 152 0.79 -26.19 -15.44
N TRP A 153 2.05 -25.95 -15.79
CA TRP A 153 2.46 -25.58 -17.14
C TRP A 153 2.08 -26.65 -18.17
N ASP A 154 2.37 -27.91 -17.90
CA ASP A 154 2.00 -29.05 -18.75
C ASP A 154 0.49 -29.14 -19.01
N LYS A 155 -0.32 -28.77 -18.02
CA LYS A 155 -1.78 -28.76 -18.17
C LYS A 155 -2.23 -27.56 -19.01
N ILE A 156 -1.65 -26.39 -18.80
CA ILE A 156 -1.91 -25.18 -19.60
C ILE A 156 -1.58 -25.44 -21.07
N THR A 157 -0.40 -25.98 -21.36
CA THR A 157 0.01 -26.27 -22.75
C THR A 157 -0.93 -27.28 -23.42
N ARG A 158 -1.32 -28.35 -22.72
CA ARG A 158 -2.30 -29.33 -23.25
C ARG A 158 -3.66 -28.70 -23.53
N GLU A 159 -4.18 -27.86 -22.63
CA GLU A 159 -5.48 -27.20 -22.80
C GLU A 159 -5.49 -26.23 -23.99
N ILE A 160 -4.40 -25.48 -24.20
CA ILE A 160 -4.24 -24.56 -25.33
C ILE A 160 -4.25 -25.34 -26.65
N HIS A 161 -3.47 -26.41 -26.74
CA HIS A 161 -3.36 -27.24 -27.95
C HIS A 161 -4.66 -28.00 -28.27
N GLN A 162 -5.32 -28.58 -27.26
CA GLN A 162 -6.52 -29.42 -27.46
C GLN A 162 -7.81 -28.61 -27.61
N LYS A 163 -7.97 -27.53 -26.83
CA LYS A 163 -9.22 -26.74 -26.77
C LYS A 163 -9.14 -25.43 -27.54
N ARG A 164 -8.00 -25.13 -28.21
CA ARG A 164 -7.72 -23.83 -28.84
C ARG A 164 -7.96 -22.64 -27.89
N ALA A 165 -7.70 -22.86 -26.60
CA ALA A 165 -7.82 -21.82 -25.59
C ALA A 165 -6.71 -20.78 -25.78
N LYS A 166 -6.97 -19.53 -25.38
CA LYS A 166 -5.93 -18.49 -25.41
C LYS A 166 -4.94 -18.71 -24.28
N LEU A 167 -3.65 -18.48 -24.55
CA LEU A 167 -2.59 -18.54 -23.55
C LEU A 167 -2.86 -17.59 -22.38
N THR A 168 -3.38 -16.40 -22.67
CA THR A 168 -3.82 -15.41 -21.69
C THR A 168 -4.75 -16.01 -20.65
N ASP A 169 -5.81 -16.69 -21.10
CA ASP A 169 -6.85 -17.23 -20.23
C ASP A 169 -6.31 -18.42 -19.42
N GLY A 170 -5.41 -19.21 -20.01
CA GLY A 170 -4.75 -20.33 -19.35
C GLY A 170 -3.87 -19.89 -18.18
N ILE A 171 -3.07 -18.85 -18.39
CA ILE A 171 -2.21 -18.26 -17.36
C ILE A 171 -3.05 -17.53 -16.32
N ALA A 172 -3.94 -16.63 -16.75
CA ALA A 172 -4.72 -15.79 -15.83
C ALA A 172 -5.55 -16.62 -14.85
N LYS A 173 -6.12 -17.76 -15.29
CA LYS A 173 -6.82 -18.70 -14.40
C LYS A 173 -5.99 -19.16 -13.20
N ARG A 174 -4.67 -19.29 -13.34
CA ARG A 174 -3.76 -19.70 -12.25
C ARG A 174 -3.50 -18.60 -11.25
N PHE A 175 -3.52 -17.37 -11.75
CA PHE A 175 -3.30 -16.19 -10.94
C PHE A 175 -4.59 -15.50 -10.50
N THR A 176 -5.77 -16.09 -10.74
CA THR A 176 -7.06 -15.57 -10.25
C THR A 176 -7.07 -15.38 -8.73
N GLY A 177 -6.45 -16.30 -7.98
CA GLY A 177 -6.28 -16.18 -6.53
C GLY A 177 -5.48 -14.93 -6.12
N LEU A 178 -4.57 -14.47 -6.98
CA LEU A 178 -3.74 -13.27 -6.81
C LEU A 178 -4.41 -11.99 -7.29
N GLY A 179 -5.64 -12.08 -7.81
CA GLY A 179 -6.37 -10.95 -8.37
C GLY A 179 -5.85 -10.48 -9.72
N ILE A 180 -4.98 -11.26 -10.38
CA ILE A 180 -4.42 -10.93 -11.68
C ILE A 180 -5.48 -11.15 -12.76
N LYS A 181 -5.67 -10.12 -13.59
CA LYS A 181 -6.66 -10.10 -14.67
C LYS A 181 -6.03 -10.45 -16.02
N ASP A 182 -6.85 -10.94 -16.95
CA ASP A 182 -6.43 -11.36 -18.29
C ASP A 182 -5.65 -10.26 -19.04
N PHE A 183 -6.05 -9.00 -18.92
CA PHE A 183 -5.36 -7.89 -19.59
C PHE A 183 -3.94 -7.68 -19.05
N GLN A 184 -3.70 -7.89 -17.75
CA GLN A 184 -2.36 -7.73 -17.16
C GLN A 184 -1.41 -8.83 -17.66
N VAL A 185 -1.93 -10.05 -17.81
CA VAL A 185 -1.20 -11.16 -18.43
C VAL A 185 -0.90 -10.84 -19.90
N GLN A 186 -1.90 -10.33 -20.63
CA GLN A 186 -1.75 -9.97 -22.03
C GLN A 186 -0.68 -8.88 -22.23
N ASP A 187 -0.69 -7.83 -21.41
CA ASP A 187 0.29 -6.75 -21.47
C ASP A 187 1.73 -7.26 -21.28
N VAL A 188 1.95 -8.18 -20.34
CA VAL A 188 3.26 -8.80 -20.10
C VAL A 188 3.67 -9.69 -21.27
N LEU A 189 2.77 -10.53 -21.77
CA LEU A 189 3.03 -11.38 -22.94
C LEU A 189 3.40 -10.56 -24.17
N GLN A 190 2.75 -9.40 -24.35
CA GLN A 190 3.05 -8.49 -25.44
C GLN A 190 4.40 -7.79 -25.23
N LYS A 191 4.69 -7.33 -24.01
CA LYS A 191 5.96 -6.69 -23.64
C LYS A 191 7.16 -7.59 -23.90
N LEU A 192 7.06 -8.88 -23.55
CA LEU A 192 8.13 -9.87 -23.75
C LEU A 192 8.14 -10.49 -25.17
N GLY A 193 7.15 -10.19 -26.00
CA GLY A 193 7.01 -10.82 -27.32
C GLY A 193 6.67 -12.31 -27.26
N PHE A 194 6.07 -12.77 -26.15
CA PHE A 194 5.72 -14.17 -25.90
C PHE A 194 4.33 -14.53 -26.41
N ILE A 195 3.49 -13.53 -26.73
CA ILE A 195 2.10 -13.73 -27.16
C ILE A 195 1.95 -14.63 -28.40
N SER A 196 2.96 -14.66 -29.27
CA SER A 196 2.97 -15.43 -30.52
C SER A 196 3.85 -16.69 -30.46
N ARG A 197 4.53 -16.94 -29.33
CA ARG A 197 5.36 -18.14 -29.16
C ARG A 197 4.48 -19.33 -28.76
N ASP A 198 4.82 -20.54 -29.22
CA ASP A 198 4.15 -21.74 -28.72
C ASP A 198 4.57 -21.96 -27.26
N PRO A 199 3.62 -22.11 -26.32
CA PRO A 199 3.94 -22.41 -24.91
C PRO A 199 4.83 -23.65 -24.71
N LYS A 200 4.88 -24.58 -25.67
CA LYS A 200 5.78 -25.74 -25.63
C LYS A 200 7.26 -25.39 -25.87
N GLU A 201 7.52 -24.25 -26.49
CA GLU A 201 8.88 -23.77 -26.78
C GLU A 201 9.47 -22.98 -25.61
N TRP A 202 8.66 -22.65 -24.60
CA TRP A 202 9.15 -21.93 -23.42
C TRP A 202 10.06 -22.82 -22.60
N THR A 203 11.27 -22.31 -22.36
CA THR A 203 12.22 -22.88 -21.42
C THR A 203 11.84 -22.53 -19.98
N GLU A 204 12.54 -23.13 -19.00
CA GLU A 204 12.36 -22.73 -17.61
C GLU A 204 12.72 -21.26 -17.38
N ASP A 205 13.73 -20.75 -18.09
CA ASP A 205 14.16 -19.35 -17.99
C ASP A 205 13.09 -18.40 -18.55
N ASP A 206 12.44 -18.76 -19.67
CA ASP A 206 11.30 -17.98 -20.20
C ASP A 206 10.14 -17.90 -19.19
N ILE A 207 9.85 -19.00 -18.48
CA ILE A 207 8.82 -19.04 -17.44
C ILE A 207 9.19 -18.11 -16.29
N VAL A 208 10.44 -18.15 -15.83
CA VAL A 208 10.93 -17.30 -14.73
C VAL A 208 10.94 -15.82 -15.15
N GLU A 209 11.37 -15.50 -16.37
CA GLU A 209 11.34 -14.14 -16.91
C GLU A 209 9.90 -13.59 -16.98
N PHE A 210 8.98 -14.38 -17.54
CA PHE A 210 7.57 -14.01 -17.60
C PHE A 210 6.98 -13.80 -16.20
N ALA A 211 7.25 -14.71 -15.27
CA ALA A 211 6.78 -14.64 -13.89
C ALA A 211 7.29 -13.38 -13.17
N ARG A 212 8.59 -13.08 -13.30
CA ARG A 212 9.22 -11.87 -12.75
C ARG A 212 8.57 -10.61 -13.28
N GLU A 213 8.30 -10.52 -14.57
CA GLU A 213 7.68 -9.36 -15.20
C GLU A 213 6.20 -9.22 -14.83
N LEU A 214 5.47 -10.34 -14.77
CA LEU A 214 4.09 -10.36 -14.29
C LEU A 214 3.99 -9.86 -12.85
N ARG A 215 4.90 -10.30 -11.98
CA ARG A 215 4.97 -9.84 -10.60
C ARG A 215 5.28 -8.34 -10.51
N LYS A 216 6.21 -7.80 -11.31
CA LYS A 216 6.50 -6.34 -11.38
C LYS A 216 5.24 -5.53 -11.67
N ASN A 217 4.46 -5.98 -12.65
CA ASN A 217 3.28 -5.26 -13.11
C ASN A 217 2.06 -5.42 -12.19
N THR A 218 1.97 -6.52 -11.43
CA THR A 218 0.75 -6.84 -10.66
C THR A 218 0.91 -6.66 -9.15
N LYS A 219 2.13 -6.73 -8.64
CA LYS A 219 2.48 -6.59 -7.22
C LYS A 219 3.72 -5.68 -7.09
N PRO A 220 3.57 -4.36 -7.32
CA PRO A 220 4.68 -3.43 -7.15
C PRO A 220 5.20 -3.48 -5.71
N MET A 221 6.50 -3.26 -5.56
CA MET A 221 7.20 -3.33 -4.29
C MET A 221 7.96 -2.02 -4.05
N ILE A 222 7.80 -1.44 -2.86
CA ILE A 222 8.59 -0.30 -2.39
C ILE A 222 9.52 -0.77 -1.29
N ILE A 223 10.77 -0.33 -1.34
CA ILE A 223 11.75 -0.61 -0.31
C ILE A 223 11.68 0.47 0.77
N ALA A 224 11.31 0.06 1.97
CA ALA A 224 11.44 0.83 3.19
C ALA A 224 12.84 0.60 3.76
N ALA A 225 13.78 1.51 3.43
CA ALA A 225 15.16 1.47 3.91
C ALA A 225 15.19 1.92 5.39
N ASN A 226 14.82 0.99 6.26
CA ASN A 226 14.62 1.21 7.68
C ASN A 226 15.94 1.23 8.46
N LYS A 227 15.90 1.83 9.65
CA LYS A 227 17.09 2.14 10.47
C LYS A 227 18.05 3.11 9.77
N ALA A 228 17.51 3.99 8.91
CA ALA A 228 18.30 5.01 8.22
C ALA A 228 19.04 5.94 9.21
N ASP A 229 18.52 6.10 10.43
CA ASP A 229 19.15 6.81 11.53
C ASP A 229 20.50 6.20 11.97
N LEU A 230 20.61 4.87 11.92
CA LEU A 230 21.82 4.12 12.28
C LEU A 230 22.77 3.89 11.10
N CYS A 231 22.32 4.20 9.88
CA CYS A 231 23.13 3.99 8.69
C CYS A 231 24.33 4.96 8.69
N PRO A 232 25.57 4.45 8.52
CA PRO A 232 26.75 5.29 8.43
C PRO A 232 26.74 6.20 7.21
N ASP A 233 26.28 5.67 6.07
CA ASP A 233 26.24 6.36 4.78
C ASP A 233 24.99 5.98 3.98
N LEU A 234 24.08 6.93 3.81
CA LEU A 234 22.82 6.75 3.09
C LEU A 234 23.01 6.71 1.56
N GLU A 235 24.20 6.98 1.02
CA GLU A 235 24.49 6.87 -0.41
C GLU A 235 24.28 5.45 -0.95
N ILE A 236 24.32 4.43 -0.09
CA ILE A 236 24.00 3.05 -0.45
C ILE A 236 22.59 2.91 -1.05
N ILE A 237 21.65 3.77 -0.66
CA ILE A 237 20.28 3.79 -1.17
C ILE A 237 20.26 4.07 -2.68
N LYS A 238 21.21 4.86 -3.19
CA LYS A 238 21.29 5.17 -4.64
C LYS A 238 21.70 3.98 -5.50
N LYS A 239 22.22 2.91 -4.89
CA LYS A 239 22.56 1.66 -5.58
C LYS A 239 21.35 0.74 -5.77
N ILE A 240 20.23 1.05 -5.12
CA ILE A 240 18.97 0.33 -5.24
C ILE A 240 18.22 0.89 -6.44
N ASN A 241 17.94 0.04 -7.45
CA ASN A 241 17.27 0.45 -8.68
C ASN A 241 15.75 0.62 -8.53
N ASP A 242 15.17 0.03 -7.47
CA ASP A 242 13.74 0.11 -7.18
C ASP A 242 13.36 1.38 -6.40
N SER A 243 12.05 1.62 -6.26
CA SER A 243 11.53 2.70 -5.44
C SER A 243 11.92 2.48 -3.98
N VAL A 244 12.78 3.34 -3.46
CA VAL A 244 13.35 3.23 -2.12
C VAL A 244 13.17 4.54 -1.35
N ILE A 245 12.74 4.41 -0.10
CA ILE A 245 12.54 5.55 0.80
C ILE A 245 13.26 5.24 2.12
N PRO A 246 14.21 6.09 2.55
CA PRO A 246 14.80 5.96 3.89
C PRO A 246 13.73 6.20 4.95
N CYS A 247 13.73 5.38 5.99
CA CYS A 247 12.83 5.55 7.11
C CYS A 247 13.46 5.15 8.45
N SER A 248 12.85 5.64 9.52
CA SER A 248 13.14 5.22 10.88
C SER A 248 11.83 4.91 11.59
N ALA A 249 11.45 3.64 11.58
CA ALA A 249 10.22 3.17 12.20
C ALA A 249 10.19 3.40 13.72
N GLU A 250 11.34 3.26 14.39
CA GLU A 250 11.46 3.50 15.83
C GLU A 250 11.20 4.98 16.17
N THR A 251 11.77 5.89 15.37
CA THR A 251 11.54 7.34 15.50
C THR A 251 10.07 7.70 15.32
N GLU A 252 9.42 7.14 14.29
CA GLU A 252 7.98 7.33 14.07
C GLU A 252 7.16 6.85 15.27
N LEU A 253 7.40 5.63 15.73
CA LEU A 253 6.68 5.05 16.87
C LEU A 253 6.84 5.89 18.14
N LEU A 254 8.06 6.39 18.39
CA LEU A 254 8.36 7.24 19.54
C LEU A 254 7.60 8.56 19.48
N LEU A 255 7.67 9.27 18.35
CA LEU A 255 6.99 10.55 18.16
C LEU A 255 5.47 10.41 18.27
N ARG A 256 4.92 9.32 17.72
CA ARG A 256 3.49 9.02 17.83
C ARG A 256 3.06 8.77 19.27
N LYS A 257 3.79 7.94 20.02
CA LYS A 257 3.51 7.71 21.46
C LYS A 257 3.63 8.99 22.27
N ALA A 258 4.63 9.81 21.99
CA ALA A 258 4.81 11.11 22.64
C ALA A 258 3.66 12.08 22.30
N SER A 259 3.16 12.07 21.06
CA SER A 259 2.01 12.88 20.64
C SER A 259 0.72 12.43 21.32
N THR A 260 0.46 11.12 21.37
CA THR A 260 -0.70 10.56 22.09
C THR A 260 -0.66 10.88 23.59
N ALA A 261 0.53 10.92 24.19
CA ALA A 261 0.72 11.37 25.58
C ALA A 261 0.63 12.90 25.77
N GLY A 262 0.43 13.66 24.69
CA GLY A 262 0.36 15.12 24.67
C GLY A 262 1.69 15.80 25.03
N ILE A 263 2.82 15.12 24.83
CA ILE A 263 4.17 15.64 25.10
C ILE A 263 4.67 16.48 23.92
N VAL A 264 4.36 16.05 22.69
CA VAL A 264 4.75 16.74 21.46
C VAL A 264 3.56 16.96 20.53
N ASN A 265 3.62 18.02 19.74
CA ASN A 265 2.77 18.20 18.58
C ASN A 265 3.50 17.61 17.37
N TYR A 266 3.02 16.46 16.91
CA TYR A 266 3.55 15.75 15.75
C TYR A 266 2.41 15.08 14.99
N SER A 267 2.43 15.15 13.68
CA SER A 267 1.61 14.32 12.80
C SER A 267 2.51 13.44 11.94
N SER A 268 2.11 12.18 11.69
CA SER A 268 2.91 11.23 10.92
C SER A 268 3.38 11.79 9.57
N GLY A 269 4.69 11.83 9.34
CA GLY A 269 5.26 12.40 8.11
C GLY A 269 5.54 13.90 8.15
N ASP A 270 5.31 14.58 9.28
CA ASP A 270 5.85 15.93 9.49
C ASP A 270 7.39 15.89 9.49
N GLU A 271 8.02 16.95 9.02
CA GLU A 271 9.49 17.11 8.95
C GLU A 271 10.12 17.48 10.30
N GLY A 272 9.30 17.55 11.36
CA GLY A 272 9.72 17.87 12.70
C GLY A 272 8.56 17.84 13.69
N PHE A 273 8.85 18.17 14.94
CA PHE A 273 7.87 18.22 16.03
C PHE A 273 8.12 19.42 16.93
N THR A 274 7.10 19.85 17.67
CA THR A 274 7.24 20.84 18.74
C THR A 274 6.87 20.22 20.09
N VAL A 275 7.50 20.68 21.16
CA VAL A 275 7.13 20.28 22.53
C VAL A 275 5.89 21.06 22.94
N THR A 276 4.94 20.40 23.61
CA THR A 276 3.75 21.07 24.14
C THR A 276 4.12 21.98 25.32
N ASP A 277 3.64 23.23 25.27
CA ASP A 277 3.92 24.23 26.32
C ASP A 277 3.47 23.75 27.71
N GLY A 278 4.33 23.95 28.71
CA GLY A 278 4.00 23.72 30.13
C GLY A 278 4.07 22.27 30.61
N LYS A 279 4.56 21.31 29.79
CA LYS A 279 4.83 19.93 30.24
C LYS A 279 6.27 19.75 30.70
N GLU A 280 6.46 19.22 31.91
CA GLU A 280 7.76 18.72 32.35
C GLU A 280 8.09 17.40 31.63
N ILE A 281 9.22 17.38 30.95
CA ILE A 281 9.73 16.19 30.25
C ILE A 281 10.73 15.50 31.17
N ALA A 282 10.53 14.19 31.40
CA ALA A 282 11.48 13.41 32.18
C ALA A 282 12.85 13.36 31.46
N PRO A 283 14.00 13.38 32.17
CA PRO A 283 15.32 13.36 31.53
C PRO A 283 15.53 12.25 30.47
N PRO A 284 15.01 11.02 30.63
CA PRO A 284 15.09 9.99 29.59
C PRO A 284 14.30 10.34 28.32
N GLN A 285 13.13 10.97 28.47
CA GLN A 285 12.30 11.41 27.35
C GLN A 285 12.99 12.56 26.60
N GLN A 286 13.63 13.48 27.32
CA GLN A 286 14.38 14.57 26.69
C GLN A 286 15.51 14.03 25.82
N LYS A 287 16.31 13.09 26.34
CA LYS A 287 17.38 12.44 25.56
C LYS A 287 16.86 11.74 24.32
N ALA A 288 15.71 11.07 24.42
CA ALA A 288 15.06 10.44 23.28
C ALA A 288 14.63 11.47 22.23
N LEU A 289 14.02 12.58 22.63
CA LEU A 289 13.64 13.66 21.71
C LEU A 289 14.84 14.34 21.06
N ASP A 290 15.97 14.45 21.77
CA ASP A 290 17.21 14.99 21.22
C ASP A 290 17.84 14.04 20.18
N LEU A 291 17.75 12.72 20.40
CA LEU A 291 18.10 11.72 19.38
C LEU A 291 17.20 11.86 18.15
N VAL A 292 15.89 12.06 18.33
CA VAL A 292 14.98 12.25 17.19
C VAL A 292 15.35 13.48 16.36
N LYS A 293 15.80 14.58 16.99
CA LYS A 293 16.27 15.76 16.24
C LYS A 293 17.47 15.44 15.36
N SER A 294 18.43 14.64 15.85
CA SER A 294 19.58 14.24 15.01
C SER A 294 19.18 13.28 13.88
N VAL A 295 18.09 12.53 14.03
CA VAL A 295 17.49 11.77 12.92
C VAL A 295 16.98 12.71 11.83
N PHE A 296 16.25 13.78 12.18
CA PHE A 296 15.76 14.75 11.19
C PHE A 296 16.87 15.53 10.47
N GLU A 297 18.06 15.63 11.06
CA GLU A 297 19.24 16.17 10.37
C GLU A 297 19.76 15.23 9.26
N LYS A 298 19.55 13.92 9.40
CA LYS A 298 19.95 12.90 8.41
C LYS A 298 18.88 12.61 7.36
N ILE A 299 17.61 12.53 7.77
CA ILE A 299 16.48 12.22 6.89
C ILE A 299 15.39 13.30 7.05
N PRO A 300 14.76 13.75 5.95
CA PRO A 300 13.85 14.89 5.99
C PRO A 300 12.54 14.62 6.76
N SER A 301 12.16 13.35 6.89
CA SER A 301 11.04 12.91 7.72
C SER A 301 11.33 11.49 8.21
N THR A 302 10.48 10.96 9.10
CA THR A 302 10.59 9.56 9.53
C THR A 302 10.41 8.54 8.40
N GLY A 303 9.87 8.94 7.25
CA GLY A 303 9.72 8.13 6.04
C GLY A 303 8.51 7.20 6.02
N VAL A 304 7.97 6.78 7.18
CA VAL A 304 6.85 5.80 7.27
C VAL A 304 5.61 6.29 6.51
N GLN A 305 5.15 7.51 6.78
CA GLN A 305 3.98 8.06 6.08
C GLN A 305 4.24 8.25 4.57
N LYS A 306 5.47 8.64 4.20
CA LYS A 306 5.86 8.82 2.80
C LYS A 306 5.79 7.49 2.05
N ILE A 307 6.25 6.40 2.66
CA ILE A 307 6.16 5.04 2.10
C ILE A 307 4.70 4.64 1.89
N LEU A 308 3.83 4.82 2.89
CA LEU A 308 2.40 4.51 2.77
C LEU A 308 1.74 5.31 1.62
N ASN A 309 2.03 6.61 1.54
CA ASN A 309 1.51 7.45 0.46
C ASN A 309 2.04 7.02 -0.91
N THR A 310 3.34 6.74 -1.03
CA THR A 310 3.97 6.28 -2.28
C THR A 310 3.39 4.93 -2.73
N ALA A 311 3.09 4.03 -1.78
CA ALA A 311 2.48 2.74 -2.07
C ALA A 311 1.11 2.87 -2.74
N VAL A 312 0.29 3.80 -2.25
CA VAL A 312 -1.08 3.96 -2.75
C VAL A 312 -1.14 4.89 -3.96
N PHE A 313 -0.52 6.06 -3.89
CA PHE A 313 -0.68 7.11 -4.90
C PHE A 313 0.28 6.97 -6.06
N ASP A 314 1.52 6.54 -5.83
CA ASP A 314 2.54 6.52 -6.89
C ASP A 314 2.70 5.12 -7.50
N SER A 315 2.72 4.08 -6.67
CA SER A 315 2.92 2.70 -7.15
C SER A 315 1.64 2.09 -7.74
N LEU A 316 0.50 2.34 -7.09
CA LEU A 316 -0.78 1.83 -7.57
C LEU A 316 -1.56 2.85 -8.41
N ASN A 317 -1.13 4.11 -8.44
CA ASN A 317 -1.84 5.20 -9.13
C ASN A 317 -3.31 5.31 -8.69
N PHE A 318 -3.56 5.25 -7.37
CA PHE A 318 -4.91 5.47 -6.86
C PHE A 318 -5.22 6.96 -6.73
N ILE A 319 -6.49 7.29 -6.88
CA ILE A 319 -7.05 8.62 -6.67
C ILE A 319 -8.03 8.58 -5.49
N VAL A 320 -8.14 9.71 -4.80
CA VAL A 320 -9.10 9.92 -3.70
C VAL A 320 -10.33 10.61 -4.25
N VAL A 321 -11.51 10.02 -4.06
CA VAL A 321 -12.79 10.62 -4.46
C VAL A 321 -13.74 10.69 -3.26
N TYR A 322 -14.50 11.78 -3.16
CA TYR A 322 -15.41 12.07 -2.06
C TYR A 322 -16.86 11.89 -2.52
N PRO A 323 -17.52 10.77 -2.21
CA PRO A 323 -18.94 10.64 -2.45
C PRO A 323 -19.75 11.48 -1.46
N VAL A 324 -20.71 12.26 -1.96
CA VAL A 324 -21.64 13.06 -1.15
C VAL A 324 -23.09 12.83 -1.59
N GLU A 325 -24.05 13.06 -0.70
CA GLU A 325 -25.48 12.95 -1.04
C GLU A 325 -26.07 14.32 -1.42
N ASP A 326 -25.64 15.39 -0.75
CA ASP A 326 -26.03 16.77 -1.07
C ASP A 326 -24.87 17.50 -1.77
N GLU A 327 -25.08 17.94 -3.02
CA GLU A 327 -24.05 18.64 -3.82
C GLU A 327 -23.81 20.09 -3.37
N THR A 328 -24.73 20.67 -2.60
CA THR A 328 -24.65 22.05 -2.11
C THR A 328 -24.01 22.11 -0.73
N LYS A 329 -24.46 21.22 0.17
CA LYS A 329 -23.94 21.11 1.54
C LYS A 329 -22.72 20.22 1.65
N LEU A 330 -22.47 19.37 0.65
CA LEU A 330 -21.40 18.37 0.63
C LEU A 330 -21.53 17.34 1.77
N THR A 331 -22.76 17.01 2.16
CA THR A 331 -23.06 16.14 3.31
C THR A 331 -23.63 14.78 2.90
N ASN A 332 -23.60 13.80 3.81
CA ASN A 332 -24.50 12.64 3.79
C ASN A 332 -25.86 12.97 4.45
N LYS A 333 -26.73 11.96 4.58
CA LYS A 333 -28.00 12.02 5.33
C LYS A 333 -27.87 12.51 6.76
N ASP A 334 -26.80 12.13 7.44
CA ASP A 334 -26.56 12.51 8.84
C ASP A 334 -26.04 13.96 8.98
N GLY A 335 -25.87 14.69 7.87
CA GLY A 335 -25.37 16.06 7.87
C GLY A 335 -23.85 16.17 8.02
N VAL A 336 -23.12 15.05 7.98
CA VAL A 336 -21.65 15.05 8.07
C VAL A 336 -21.06 15.51 6.74
N VAL A 337 -20.29 16.59 6.79
CA VAL A 337 -19.62 17.19 5.63
C VAL A 337 -18.42 16.35 5.20
N LEU A 338 -18.31 16.09 3.90
CA LEU A 338 -17.27 15.24 3.29
C LEU A 338 -17.09 13.93 4.08
N PRO A 339 -18.17 13.16 4.25
CA PRO A 339 -18.26 12.11 5.26
C PRO A 339 -17.24 11.00 4.98
N ASP A 340 -17.22 10.50 3.75
CA ASP A 340 -16.43 9.34 3.34
C ASP A 340 -15.47 9.70 2.20
N THR A 341 -14.43 8.88 2.03
CA THR A 341 -13.48 8.94 0.93
C THR A 341 -13.23 7.55 0.37
N LYS A 342 -13.23 7.45 -0.95
CA LYS A 342 -12.98 6.21 -1.68
C LYS A 342 -11.65 6.31 -2.42
N LEU A 343 -10.87 5.24 -2.31
CA LEU A 343 -9.66 5.00 -3.10
C LEU A 343 -10.06 4.19 -4.33
N LEU A 344 -9.72 4.71 -5.50
CA LEU A 344 -10.03 4.12 -6.80
C LEU A 344 -8.78 4.16 -7.70
N PRO A 345 -8.53 3.19 -8.57
CA PRO A 345 -7.52 3.32 -9.62
C PRO A 345 -7.75 4.59 -10.46
N GLN A 346 -6.68 5.23 -10.96
CA GLN A 346 -6.75 6.51 -11.70
C GLN A 346 -7.69 6.51 -12.92
N ASP A 347 -7.88 5.36 -13.57
CA ASP A 347 -8.77 5.23 -14.73
C ASP A 347 -10.24 4.98 -14.39
N SER A 348 -10.59 4.97 -13.10
CA SER A 348 -11.94 4.68 -12.64
C SER A 348 -12.93 5.77 -13.02
N THR A 349 -14.17 5.35 -13.26
CA THR A 349 -15.27 6.17 -13.72
C THR A 349 -16.28 6.49 -12.62
N ALA A 350 -17.23 7.38 -12.90
CA ALA A 350 -18.34 7.67 -11.99
C ALA A 350 -19.17 6.42 -11.67
N LYS A 351 -19.26 5.46 -12.59
CA LYS A 351 -19.95 4.19 -12.37
C LYS A 351 -19.16 3.25 -11.45
N ASP A 352 -17.84 3.19 -11.59
CA ASP A 352 -16.98 2.40 -10.70
C ASP A 352 -17.07 2.91 -9.25
N LEU A 353 -17.15 4.23 -9.06
CA LEU A 353 -17.43 4.83 -7.76
C LEU A 353 -18.79 4.36 -7.21
N ALA A 354 -19.83 4.32 -8.03
CA ALA A 354 -21.15 3.87 -7.62
C ALA A 354 -21.13 2.39 -7.18
N GLU A 355 -20.43 1.53 -7.92
CA GLU A 355 -20.25 0.11 -7.58
C GLU A 355 -19.49 -0.08 -6.27
N LEU A 356 -18.52 0.78 -5.99
CA LEU A 356 -17.75 0.77 -4.75
C LEU A 356 -18.58 1.21 -3.54
N ILE A 357 -19.54 2.13 -3.71
CA ILE A 357 -20.46 2.54 -2.64
C ILE A 357 -21.46 1.43 -2.37
N HIS A 358 -22.23 1.01 -3.38
CA HIS A 358 -23.21 -0.07 -3.24
C HIS A 358 -23.68 -0.60 -4.60
N ALA A 359 -23.85 -1.92 -4.72
CA ALA A 359 -24.25 -2.57 -5.97
C ALA A 359 -25.61 -2.06 -6.52
N ASP A 360 -26.57 -1.75 -5.65
CA ASP A 360 -27.87 -1.21 -6.09
C ASP A 360 -27.79 0.23 -6.61
N ILE A 361 -26.90 1.05 -6.04
CA ILE A 361 -26.67 2.42 -6.53
C ILE A 361 -26.13 2.37 -7.96
N ALA A 362 -25.20 1.46 -8.23
CA ALA A 362 -24.67 1.22 -9.56
C ALA A 362 -25.72 0.68 -10.55
N LYS A 363 -26.56 -0.28 -10.14
CA LYS A 363 -27.64 -0.80 -10.99
C LYS A 363 -28.65 0.28 -11.39
N GLY A 364 -28.98 1.17 -10.45
CA GLY A 364 -29.91 2.28 -10.69
C GLY A 364 -29.23 3.56 -11.22
N PHE A 365 -27.94 3.53 -11.57
CA PHE A 365 -27.18 4.72 -11.90
C PHE A 365 -27.80 5.49 -13.08
N LEU A 366 -28.11 6.76 -12.87
CA LEU A 366 -28.62 7.66 -13.92
C LEU A 366 -27.54 8.60 -14.43
N HIS A 367 -26.83 9.25 -13.51
CA HIS A 367 -25.72 10.15 -13.76
C HIS A 367 -25.03 10.49 -12.44
N ALA A 368 -23.93 11.21 -12.52
CA ALA A 368 -23.34 11.84 -11.36
C ALA A 368 -23.21 13.35 -11.57
N ILE A 369 -22.95 14.08 -10.48
CA ILE A 369 -22.73 15.53 -10.46
C ILE A 369 -21.37 15.77 -9.83
N ASP A 370 -20.49 16.47 -10.55
CA ASP A 370 -19.26 16.98 -9.98
C ASP A 370 -19.58 18.24 -9.16
N CYS A 371 -19.40 18.16 -7.84
CA CYS A 371 -19.76 19.22 -6.92
C CYS A 371 -18.83 20.43 -7.00
N LYS A 372 -17.65 20.31 -7.61
CA LYS A 372 -16.73 21.43 -7.85
C LYS A 372 -17.18 22.28 -9.03
N THR A 373 -17.51 21.62 -10.15
CA THR A 373 -17.92 22.30 -11.39
C THR A 373 -19.43 22.53 -11.49
N LYS A 374 -20.22 21.86 -10.63
CA LYS A 374 -21.69 21.79 -10.67
C LYS A 374 -22.24 21.22 -11.98
N GLN A 375 -21.42 20.47 -12.72
CA GLN A 375 -21.82 19.86 -13.99
C GLN A 375 -22.25 18.42 -13.80
N ARG A 376 -23.24 18.01 -14.61
CA ARG A 376 -23.64 16.62 -14.75
C ARG A 376 -22.58 15.87 -15.56
N ILE A 377 -22.12 14.74 -15.04
CA ILE A 377 -21.15 13.85 -15.66
C ILE A 377 -21.77 12.50 -16.00
N SER A 378 -21.30 11.88 -17.09
CA SER A 378 -21.74 10.55 -17.52
C SER A 378 -21.12 9.45 -16.66
N GLY A 379 -21.72 8.26 -16.67
CA GLY A 379 -21.19 7.09 -15.98
C GLY A 379 -19.77 6.70 -16.41
N GLU A 380 -19.46 6.88 -17.69
CA GLU A 380 -18.15 6.55 -18.30
C GLU A 380 -17.08 7.64 -18.11
N GLN A 381 -17.43 8.76 -17.49
CA GLN A 381 -16.47 9.85 -17.30
C GLN A 381 -15.44 9.45 -16.24
N LYS A 382 -14.15 9.51 -16.60
CA LYS A 382 -13.03 9.27 -15.68
C LYS A 382 -13.01 10.33 -14.58
N LEU A 383 -12.84 9.87 -13.35
CA LEU A 383 -12.73 10.70 -12.17
C LEU A 383 -11.29 11.17 -11.98
N LYS A 384 -11.12 12.26 -11.24
CA LYS A 384 -9.82 12.83 -10.90
C LYS A 384 -9.59 12.83 -9.40
N ASN A 385 -8.32 12.92 -9.02
CA ASN A 385 -7.95 13.02 -7.62
C ASN A 385 -8.57 14.26 -6.96
N GLY A 386 -9.19 14.04 -5.80
CA GLY A 386 -9.88 15.03 -5.02
C GLY A 386 -11.29 15.38 -5.50
N ASP A 387 -11.83 14.69 -6.51
CA ASP A 387 -13.19 14.95 -7.00
C ASP A 387 -14.24 14.72 -5.91
N VAL A 388 -15.28 15.55 -5.91
CA VAL A 388 -16.41 15.44 -4.97
C VAL A 388 -17.65 15.17 -5.78
N ILE A 389 -18.19 13.96 -5.66
CA ILE A 389 -19.16 13.42 -6.60
C ILE A 389 -20.45 13.07 -5.87
N LYS A 390 -21.56 13.61 -6.36
CA LYS A 390 -22.89 13.12 -5.99
C LYS A 390 -23.37 12.14 -7.04
N ILE A 391 -23.72 10.93 -6.62
CA ILE A 391 -24.31 9.93 -7.52
C ILE A 391 -25.82 10.03 -7.47
N VAL A 392 -26.45 10.11 -8.64
CA VAL A 392 -27.90 10.11 -8.79
C VAL A 392 -28.32 8.75 -9.33
N SER A 393 -29.11 8.02 -8.53
CA SER A 393 -29.56 6.67 -8.83
C SER A 393 -31.06 6.53 -8.59
N THR A 394 -31.76 5.74 -9.41
CA THR A 394 -33.18 5.41 -9.18
C THR A 394 -33.39 4.56 -7.93
N LEU A 395 -32.33 3.87 -7.49
CA LEU A 395 -32.33 2.95 -6.36
C LEU A 395 -31.64 3.54 -5.13
N SER A 396 -31.18 4.81 -5.17
CA SER A 396 -30.78 5.50 -3.96
C SER A 396 -32.04 5.74 -3.13
N ARG A 397 -32.23 4.93 -2.08
CA ARG A 397 -33.28 5.23 -1.08
C ARG A 397 -33.00 6.64 -0.58
N GLY A 398 -33.99 7.53 -0.69
CA GLY A 398 -33.94 8.92 -0.21
C GLY A 398 -33.54 9.03 1.25
#